data_AF-A0A483G1L5-F1
#
_entry.id   AF-A0A483G1L5-F1
#
_cell.length_a   1.000
_cell.length_b   1.000
_cell.length_c   1.000
_cell.angle_alpha   90.00
_cell.angle_beta   90.00
_cell.angle_gamma   90.00
#
_symmetry.space_group_name_H-M   'P 1'
#
loop_
_entity.id
_entity.type
_entity.pdbx_description
1 polymer ?
#
loop_
_entity_poly.entity_id
_entity_poly.type
_entity_poly.pdbx_seq_one_letter_code
_entity_poly.pdbx_strand_id
1 'polypeptide(L)' 'MTTFLFLFHSTVGVVRMRKALQAAGVAFEVKDIPRQLRSGCGLCILLEGTEADARGWIVPEQTAALYQQNGEA' A
#
# COMPACT_ATOMS: atom_id res chain seq x y z
N MET A 1 9.96 -10.33 8.35
CA MET A 1 9.18 -9.65 7.28
C MET A 1 8.49 -8.46 7.91
N THR A 2 8.36 -7.37 7.18
CA THR A 2 7.78 -6.13 7.70
C THR A 2 6.51 -5.80 6.92
N THR A 3 5.54 -5.16 7.57
CA THR A 3 4.33 -4.68 6.89
C THR A 3 4.60 -3.30 6.29
N PHE A 4 4.19 -3.12 5.04
CA PHE A 4 4.30 -1.88 4.30
C PHE A 4 2.93 -1.33 3.99
N LEU A 5 2.74 -0.03 4.24
CA LEU A 5 1.49 0.68 4.01
C LEU A 5 1.63 1.64 2.84
N PHE A 6 0.83 1.43 1.81
CA PHE A 6 0.75 2.29 0.62
C PHE A 6 -0.42 3.25 0.75
N LEU A 7 -0.13 4.54 0.71
CA LEU A 7 -1.13 5.60 0.54
C LEU A 7 -1.23 5.98 -0.94
N PHE A 8 -2.42 6.40 -1.37
CA PHE A 8 -2.67 6.80 -2.75
C PHE A 8 -3.31 8.18 -2.84
N HIS A 9 -3.04 8.88 -3.94
CA HIS A 9 -3.69 10.16 -4.26
C HIS A 9 -5.16 9.99 -4.63
N SER A 10 -5.52 8.85 -5.22
CA SER A 10 -6.89 8.55 -5.68
C SER A 10 -7.21 7.06 -5.52
N THR A 11 -8.50 6.72 -5.58
CA THR A 11 -8.96 5.32 -5.58
C THR A 11 -8.47 4.54 -6.80
N VAL A 12 -8.10 5.23 -7.90
CA VAL A 12 -7.50 4.60 -9.10
C VAL A 12 -6.19 3.90 -8.74
N GLY A 13 -5.36 4.51 -7.89
CA GLY A 13 -4.11 3.90 -7.41
C GLY A 13 -4.34 2.58 -6.68
N VAL A 14 -5.30 2.59 -5.75
CA VAL A 14 -5.70 1.40 -4.98
C VAL A 14 -6.16 0.28 -5.91
N VAL A 15 -7.06 0.59 -6.86
CA VAL A 15 -7.61 -0.40 -7.79
C VAL A 15 -6.53 -0.97 -8.70
N ARG A 16 -5.61 -0.14 -9.20
CA ARG A 16 -4.51 -0.59 -10.07
C ARG A 16 -3.56 -1.53 -9.33
N MET A 17 -3.09 -1.13 -8.15
CA MET A 17 -2.18 -1.95 -7.35
C MET A 17 -2.85 -3.24 -6.90
N ARG A 18 -4.12 -3.18 -6.45
CA ARG A 18 -4.91 -4.38 -6.10
C ARG A 18 -4.93 -5.39 -7.24
N LYS A 19 -5.24 -4.96 -8.47
CA LYS A 19 -5.28 -5.84 -9.63
C LYS A 19 -3.92 -6.47 -9.94
N ALA A 20 -2.84 -5.68 -9.83
CA ALA A 20 -1.48 -6.17 -10.06
C ALA A 20 -1.06 -7.22 -9.02
N LEU A 21 -1.33 -6.96 -7.73
CA LEU A 21 -1.03 -7.90 -6.65
C LEU A 21 -1.84 -9.20 -6.78
N GLN A 22 -3.13 -9.10 -7.14
CA GLN A 22 -3.99 -10.26 -7.41
C GLN A 22 -3.45 -11.09 -8.58
N ALA A 23 -3.05 -10.45 -9.68
CA ALA A 23 -2.48 -11.13 -10.84
C ALA A 23 -1.14 -11.83 -10.52
N ALA A 24 -0.37 -11.28 -9.58
CA ALA A 24 0.89 -11.84 -9.11
C ALA A 24 0.73 -12.88 -7.98
N GLY A 25 -0.50 -13.15 -7.51
CA GLY A 25 -0.75 -14.08 -6.41
C GLY A 25 -0.19 -13.61 -5.06
N VAL A 26 0.02 -12.30 -4.89
CA VAL A 26 0.58 -11.71 -3.68
C VAL A 26 -0.54 -11.44 -2.68
N ALA A 27 -0.32 -11.82 -1.42
CA ALA A 27 -1.27 -11.53 -0.34
C ALA A 27 -1.18 -10.05 0.08
N PHE A 28 -2.33 -9.41 0.26
CA PHE A 28 -2.43 -8.01 0.70
C PHE A 28 -3.76 -7.75 1.40
N GLU A 29 -3.86 -6.63 2.11
CA GLU A 29 -5.11 -6.12 2.67
C GLU A 29 -5.41 -4.71 2.17
N VAL A 30 -6.70 -4.39 1.99
CA VAL A 30 -7.17 -3.01 1.77
C VAL A 30 -7.87 -2.55 3.04
N LYS A 31 -7.48 -1.39 3.58
CA LYS A 31 -8.05 -0.81 4.81
C LYS A 31 -8.28 0.68 4.63
N ASP A 32 -9.10 1.26 5.50
CA ASP A 32 -9.15 2.71 5.68
C ASP A 32 -7.80 3.22 6.19
N ILE A 33 -7.43 4.43 5.80
CA ILE A 33 -6.18 5.05 6.22
C ILE A 33 -6.18 5.25 7.76
N PRO A 34 -5.09 4.91 8.46
CA PRO A 34 -4.96 5.21 9.89
C PRO A 34 -5.23 6.69 10.18
N ARG A 35 -5.95 6.99 11.26
CA ARG A 35 -6.38 8.37 11.59
C ARG A 35 -5.23 9.38 11.71
N GLN A 36 -4.03 8.91 12.01
CA GLN A 36 -2.81 9.71 12.12
C GLN A 36 -2.25 10.11 10.76
N LEU A 37 -2.60 9.39 9.70
CA LEU A 37 -2.17 9.63 8.33
C LEU A 37 -3.30 10.29 7.53
N ARG A 38 -2.93 11.00 6.46
CA ARG A 38 -3.89 11.55 5.51
C ARG A 38 -3.42 11.31 4.08
N SER A 39 -4.33 10.92 3.21
CA SER A 39 -4.13 10.89 1.76
C SER A 39 -5.44 11.22 1.05
N GLY A 40 -5.36 11.42 -0.27
CA GLY A 40 -6.48 11.93 -1.06
C GLY A 40 -7.70 11.00 -1.19
N CYS A 41 -7.56 9.69 -0.92
CA CYS A 41 -8.63 8.73 -1.22
C CYS A 41 -9.18 7.92 -0.03
N GLY A 42 -8.67 8.15 1.18
CA GLY A 42 -9.20 7.47 2.39
C GLY A 42 -8.83 5.99 2.52
N LEU A 43 -8.20 5.37 1.52
CA LEU A 43 -7.82 3.95 1.52
C LEU A 43 -6.31 3.73 1.44
N CYS A 44 -5.84 2.64 2.04
CA CYS A 44 -4.48 2.16 1.95
C CYS A 44 -4.42 0.66 1.61
N ILE A 45 -3.27 0.22 1.08
CA ILE A 45 -2.95 -1.20 0.91
C ILE A 45 -1.84 -1.58 1.90
N LEU A 46 -2.04 -2.68 2.62
CA LEU A 46 -1.01 -3.31 3.44
C LEU A 46 -0.41 -4.51 2.72
N LEU A 47 0.91 -4.62 2.76
CA LEU A 47 1.67 -5.68 2.12
C LEU A 47 2.79 -6.14 3.04
N GLU A 48 2.90 -7.44 3.29
CA GLU A 48 4.08 -8.01 3.96
C GLU A 48 5.19 -8.27 2.96
N GLY A 49 6.43 -7.99 3.32
CA GLY A 49 7.56 -8.28 2.45
C GLY A 49 8.90 -7.74 2.93
N THR A 50 9.82 -7.60 1.98
CA THR A 50 11.05 -6.81 2.13
C THR A 50 10.83 -5.39 1.60
N GLU A 51 11.70 -4.45 1.99
CA GLU A 51 11.64 -3.08 1.45
C GLU A 51 11.84 -3.06 -0.08
N ALA A 52 12.70 -3.93 -0.61
CA ALA A 52 12.93 -4.05 -2.04
C ALA A 52 11.65 -4.48 -2.78
N ASP A 53 10.95 -5.49 -2.27
CA ASP A 53 9.70 -5.95 -2.85
C ASP A 53 8.63 -4.85 -2.80
N ALA A 54 8.48 -4.19 -1.65
CA ALA A 54 7.51 -3.11 -1.46
C ALA A 54 7.76 -1.94 -2.43
N ARG A 55 9.02 -1.53 -2.62
CA ARG A 55 9.38 -0.48 -3.59
C ARG A 55 9.03 -0.87 -5.03
N GLY A 56 9.11 -2.16 -5.37
CA GLY A 56 8.68 -2.69 -6.67
C GLY A 56 7.19 -2.50 -6.98
N TRP A 57 6.36 -2.30 -5.96
CA TRP A 57 4.91 -2.11 -6.11
C TRP A 57 4.46 -0.65 -6.17
N ILE A 58 5.38 0.31 -6.13
CA ILE A 58 5.05 1.73 -6.28
C ILE A 58 4.38 1.95 -7.64
N VAL A 59 3.19 2.52 -7.64
CA VAL A 59 2.47 2.89 -8.85
C VAL A 59 2.76 4.36 -9.15
N PRO A 60 3.51 4.70 -10.21
CA PRO A 60 3.87 6.07 -10.53
C PRO A 60 2.65 6.98 -10.60
N GLU A 61 2.79 8.20 -10.05
CA GLU A 61 1.76 9.26 -10.00
C GLU A 61 0.49 8.90 -9.19
N GLN A 62 0.40 7.67 -8.67
CA GLN A 62 -0.76 7.21 -7.92
C GLN A 62 -0.44 6.92 -6.47
N THR A 63 0.73 6.32 -6.19
CA THR A 63 1.23 6.12 -4.83
C THR A 63 1.71 7.45 -4.27
N ALA A 64 1.07 7.89 -3.20
CA ALA A 64 1.38 9.14 -2.51
C ALA A 64 2.53 8.97 -1.51
N ALA A 65 2.55 7.84 -0.80
CA ALA A 65 3.57 7.52 0.18
C ALA A 65 3.65 6.01 0.43
N LEU A 66 4.83 5.55 0.85
CA LEU A 66 5.12 4.20 1.30
C LEU A 66 5.67 4.29 2.73
N TYR A 67 4.99 3.67 3.68
CA TYR A 67 5.44 3.59 5.07
C TYR A 67 5.84 2.16 5.39
N GLN A 68 6.90 2.01 6.18
CA GLN A 68 7.24 0.76 6.85
C GLN A 68 6.60 0.77 8.24
N GLN A 69 5.75 -0.20 8.55
CA GLN A 69 5.25 -0.44 9.90
C GLN A 69 6.23 -1.37 10.61
N ASN A 70 7.05 -0.79 11.49
CA ASN A 70 7.79 -1.57 12.46
C ASN A 70 6.77 -2.10 13.46
N GLY A 71 6.64 -3.42 13.56
CA GLY A 71 5.62 -4.05 14.39
C GLY A 71 5.77 -3.65 15.85
N GLU A 72 4.95 -2.71 16.29
CA GLU A 72 4.61 -2.53 17.69
C GLU A 72 3.07 -2.48 17.74
N ALA A 73 2.52 -3.52 18.37
CA ALA A 73 1.09 -3.71 18.60
C ALA A 73 0.62 -2.83 19.77
#